data_AF-F1YZF7-F1
#
_entry.id   AF-F1YZF7-F1
#
_cell.length_a   1.000
_cell.length_b   1.000
_cell.length_c   1.000
_cell.angle_alpha   90.00
_cell.angle_beta   90.00
_cell.angle_gamma   90.00
#
_symmetry.space_group_name_H-M   'P 1'
#
loop_
_entity.id
_entity.type
_entity.pdbx_description
1 polymer ?
#
loop_
_entity_poly.entity_id
_entity_poly.type
_entity_poly.pdbx_seq_one_letter_code
_entity_poly.pdbx_strand_id
1 'polypeptide(L)'
;MDGEYYEIGDYGIDLVITIMGDKGTVDAEGSTSSMTIDTDTQTFEIPGFVNPTIEYEYKDDVITSNITGSERQYFKKVVRFTKKNSKSLT
;
A
#
# COMPACT_ATOMS: atom_id res chain seq x y z
N MET A 1 9.79 1.25 -1.63
CA MET A 1 8.48 1.58 -1.00
C MET A 1 7.93 0.37 -0.24
N ASP A 2 8.81 -0.47 0.32
CA ASP A 2 8.39 -1.75 0.87
C ASP A 2 7.51 -1.58 2.10
N GLY A 3 6.42 -2.35 2.17
CA GLY A 3 5.47 -2.32 3.27
C GLY A 3 4.06 -2.73 2.89
N GLU A 4 3.21 -2.80 3.91
CA GLU A 4 1.76 -2.95 3.81
C GLU A 4 1.11 -1.56 3.84
N TYR A 5 0.19 -1.29 2.93
CA TYR A 5 -0.53 -0.02 2.81
C TYR A 5 -2.03 -0.24 2.88
N TYR A 6 -2.68 0.63 3.66
CA TYR A 6 -4.08 0.47 4.03
C TYR A 6 -4.92 1.64 3.53
N GLU A 7 -6.11 1.35 3.00
CA GLU A 7 -7.15 2.34 2.75
C GLU A 7 -7.99 2.53 4.03
N ILE A 8 -8.35 3.78 4.34
CA ILE A 8 -9.27 4.09 5.43
C ILE A 8 -10.61 4.45 4.79
N GLY A 9 -11.56 3.52 4.87
CA GLY A 9 -12.92 3.69 4.37
C GLY A 9 -13.93 3.94 5.47
N ASP A 10 -15.19 4.13 5.08
CA ASP A 10 -16.30 4.38 6.03
C ASP A 10 -16.57 3.20 6.98
N TYR A 11 -16.19 1.98 6.58
CA TYR A 11 -16.48 0.75 7.31
C TYR A 11 -15.27 0.14 8.02
N GLY A 12 -14.07 0.70 7.84
CA GLY A 12 -12.87 0.12 8.42
C GLY A 12 -11.58 0.52 7.75
N ILE A 13 -10.55 -0.27 8.05
CA ILE A 13 -9.20 -0.13 7.53
C ILE A 13 -8.88 -1.41 6.79
N ASP A 14 -8.66 -1.31 5.48
CA ASP A 14 -8.47 -2.45 4.59
C ASP A 14 -7.03 -2.49 4.08
N LEU A 15 -6.40 -3.66 4.10
CA LEU A 15 -5.09 -3.86 3.48
C LEU A 15 -5.28 -3.91 1.97
N VAL A 16 -4.78 -2.91 1.26
CA VAL A 16 -4.96 -2.81 -0.19
C VAL A 16 -3.69 -3.14 -0.95
N ILE A 17 -2.53 -2.65 -0.50
CA ILE A 17 -1.27 -2.81 -1.25
C ILE A 17 -0.21 -3.46 -0.36
N THR A 18 0.49 -4.45 -0.88
CA THR A 18 1.73 -4.97 -0.28
C THR A 18 2.86 -4.82 -1.29
N ILE A 19 3.97 -4.17 -0.90
CA ILE A 19 5.13 -3.93 -1.77
C ILE A 19 6.38 -4.57 -1.15
N MET A 20 7.15 -5.26 -2.00
CA MET A 20 8.47 -5.81 -1.71
C MET A 20 9.39 -5.61 -2.92
N GLY A 21 10.26 -4.60 -2.85
CA GLY A 21 11.08 -4.19 -3.98
C GLY A 21 10.24 -3.60 -5.12
N ASP A 22 10.42 -4.15 -6.33
CA ASP A 22 9.72 -3.79 -7.56
C ASP A 22 8.43 -4.58 -7.78
N LYS A 23 8.03 -5.42 -6.82
CA LYS A 23 6.85 -6.29 -6.91
C LYS A 23 5.90 -6.07 -5.75
N GLY A 24 4.66 -6.43 -5.96
CA GLY A 24 3.63 -6.34 -4.95
C GLY A 24 2.36 -7.09 -5.29
N THR A 25 1.37 -6.91 -4.42
CA THR A 25 0.00 -7.32 -4.65
C THR A 25 -0.94 -6.17 -4.35
N VAL A 26 -2.07 -6.17 -5.03
CA VAL A 26 -3.16 -5.23 -4.81
C VAL A 26 -4.46 -5.99 -4.61
N ASP A 27 -5.21 -5.67 -3.56
CA ASP A 27 -6.56 -6.18 -3.32
C ASP A 27 -7.56 -5.13 -3.77
N ALA A 28 -8.26 -5.40 -4.88
CA ALA A 28 -9.25 -4.51 -5.44
C ALA A 28 -10.40 -5.32 -6.05
N GLU A 29 -11.62 -4.76 -5.99
CA GLU A 29 -12.82 -5.37 -6.58
C GLU A 29 -13.08 -6.81 -6.08
N GLY A 30 -12.63 -7.15 -4.87
CA GLY A 30 -12.81 -8.47 -4.26
C GLY A 30 -11.85 -9.54 -4.80
N SER A 31 -10.76 -9.14 -5.45
CA SER A 31 -9.71 -10.04 -5.94
C SER A 31 -8.32 -9.47 -5.66
N THR A 32 -7.38 -10.37 -5.36
CA THR A 32 -5.97 -10.01 -5.22
C THR A 32 -5.23 -10.25 -6.52
N SER A 33 -4.62 -9.19 -7.07
CA SER A 33 -3.81 -9.22 -8.28
C SER A 33 -2.34 -8.99 -7.97
N SER A 34 -1.45 -9.60 -8.77
CA SER A 34 -0.04 -9.26 -8.76
C SER A 34 0.20 -7.88 -9.37
N MET A 35 1.20 -7.16 -8.88
CA MET A 35 1.56 -5.83 -9.33
C MET A 35 3.08 -5.71 -9.51
N THR A 36 3.53 -4.98 -10.53
CA THR A 36 4.91 -4.49 -10.66
C THR A 36 4.92 -2.99 -10.40
N ILE A 37 5.98 -2.49 -9.76
CA ILE A 37 6.14 -1.07 -9.43
C ILE A 37 7.32 -0.52 -10.23
N ASP A 38 7.06 0.50 -11.03
CA ASP A 38 8.09 1.32 -11.66
C ASP A 38 8.22 2.64 -10.88
N THR A 39 9.38 2.85 -10.26
CA THR A 39 9.67 4.07 -9.49
C THR A 39 10.18 5.22 -10.34
N ASP A 40 10.69 4.94 -11.55
CA ASP A 40 11.21 5.95 -12.46
C ASP A 40 10.06 6.66 -13.17
N THR A 41 9.02 5.92 -13.55
CA THR A 41 7.80 6.46 -14.17
C THR A 41 6.65 6.70 -13.20
N GLN A 42 6.80 6.26 -11.94
CA GLN A 42 5.76 6.32 -10.90
C GLN A 42 4.46 5.63 -11.34
N THR A 43 4.59 4.41 -11.87
CA THR A 43 3.45 3.60 -12.32
C THR A 43 3.40 2.24 -11.65
N PHE A 44 2.18 1.74 -11.49
CA PHE A 44 1.87 0.35 -11.19
C PHE A 44 1.43 -0.36 -12.45
N GLU A 45 1.93 -1.57 -12.67
CA GLU A 45 1.46 -2.48 -13.71
C GLU A 45 0.71 -3.63 -13.07
N ILE A 46 -0.61 -3.70 -13.32
CA ILE A 46 -1.54 -4.67 -12.72
C ILE A 46 -2.23 -5.45 -13.86
N PRO A 47 -1.71 -6.64 -14.22
CA PRO A 47 -2.31 -7.46 -15.27
C PRO A 47 -3.76 -7.82 -14.96
N GLY A 48 -4.62 -7.77 -15.99
CA GLY A 48 -6.04 -8.13 -15.89
C GLY A 48 -6.98 -6.95 -15.62
N PHE A 49 -6.45 -5.77 -15.28
CA PHE A 49 -7.24 -4.55 -15.23
C PHE A 49 -7.49 -4.00 -16.64
N VAL A 50 -8.60 -3.26 -16.80
CA VAL A 50 -8.91 -2.58 -18.08
C VAL A 50 -7.80 -1.59 -18.45
N ASN A 51 -7.33 -0.83 -17.46
CA ASN A 51 -6.16 0.02 -17.56
C ASN A 51 -5.07 -0.58 -16.65
N PRO A 52 -4.16 -1.41 -17.21
CA PRO A 52 -3.16 -2.12 -16.40
C PRO A 52 -2.09 -1.18 -15.83
N THR A 53 -1.79 -0.10 -16.54
CA THR A 53 -0.86 0.95 -16.09
C THR A 53 -1.61 2.01 -15.30
N ILE A 54 -1.26 2.18 -14.02
CA ILE A 54 -1.88 3.14 -13.12
C ILE A 54 -0.80 4.04 -12.52
N GLU A 55 -0.94 5.35 -12.69
CA GLU A 55 -0.04 6.32 -12.07
C GLU A 55 -0.23 6.39 -10.54
N TYR A 56 0.84 6.70 -9.83
CA TYR A 56 0.77 6.97 -8.40
C TYR A 56 1.65 8.17 -8.00
N GLU A 57 1.25 8.84 -6.92
CA GLU A 57 2.15 9.71 -6.15
C GLU A 57 2.58 8.97 -4.87
N TYR A 58 3.85 9.08 -4.50
CA TYR A 58 4.34 8.59 -3.21
C TYR A 58 5.00 9.72 -2.42
N LYS A 59 4.42 10.03 -1.27
CA LYS A 59 4.89 11.11 -0.39
C LYS A 59 4.59 10.78 1.07
N ASP A 60 5.56 11.01 1.95
CA ASP A 60 5.41 10.86 3.41
C ASP A 60 4.78 9.51 3.81
N ASP A 61 5.24 8.41 3.18
CA ASP A 61 4.72 7.05 3.38
C ASP A 61 3.23 6.85 3.00
N VAL A 62 2.69 7.73 2.15
CA VAL A 62 1.34 7.62 1.58
C VAL A 62 1.45 7.43 0.07
N ILE A 63 0.68 6.48 -0.47
CA ILE A 63 0.47 6.30 -1.91
C ILE A 63 -0.87 6.94 -2.27
N THR A 64 -0.91 7.83 -3.24
CA THR A 64 -2.16 8.34 -3.84
C THR A 64 -2.29 7.76 -5.23
N SER A 65 -3.38 7.04 -5.52
CA SER A 65 -3.59 6.41 -6.82
C SER A 65 -5.06 6.04 -7.06
N ASN A 66 -5.43 5.89 -8.33
CA ASN A 66 -6.77 5.50 -8.79
C ASN A 66 -6.83 4.00 -9.14
N ILE A 67 -6.51 3.14 -8.18
CA ILE A 67 -6.53 1.69 -8.35
C ILE A 67 -7.96 1.15 -8.42
N THR A 68 -8.87 1.68 -7.60
CA THR A 68 -10.24 1.16 -7.40
C THR A 68 -11.31 1.93 -8.20
N GLY A 69 -10.91 2.68 -9.23
CA GLY A 69 -11.81 3.49 -10.06
C GLY A 69 -12.12 4.89 -9.52
N SER A 70 -11.63 5.23 -8.32
CA SER A 70 -11.50 6.62 -7.87
C SER A 70 -10.16 6.84 -7.17
N GLU A 71 -9.70 8.10 -7.15
CA GLU A 71 -8.48 8.46 -6.41
C GLU A 71 -8.65 8.22 -4.91
N ARG A 72 -7.68 7.51 -4.33
CA ARG A 72 -7.62 7.13 -2.92
C ARG A 72 -6.21 7.29 -2.38
N GLN A 73 -6.12 7.33 -1.06
CA GLN A 73 -4.86 7.34 -0.32
C GLN A 73 -4.68 6.03 0.43
N TYR A 74 -3.48 5.46 0.34
CA TYR A 74 -3.08 4.23 0.99
C TYR A 74 -1.92 4.51 1.94
N PHE A 75 -2.15 4.29 3.23
CA PHE A 75 -1.24 4.67 4.31
C PHE A 75 -0.38 3.49 4.71
N LYS A 76 0.94 3.67 4.70
CA LYS A 76 1.86 2.63 5.14
C LYS A 76 1.66 2.28 6.61
N LYS A 77 1.67 1.00 6.93
CA LYS A 77 1.67 0.52 8.31
C LYS A 77 2.92 0.98 9.03
N VAL A 78 2.72 1.77 10.09
CA VAL A 78 3.81 2.20 10.99
C VAL A 78 3.95 1.19 12.12
N VAL A 79 5.06 0.44 12.14
CA VAL A 79 5.41 -0.41 13.28
C VAL A 79 6.11 0.45 14.35
N ARG A 80 5.42 0.77 15.44
CA ARG A 80 6.04 1.42 16.59
C ARG A 80 6.63 0.37 17.53
N PHE A 81 7.96 0.31 17.63
CA PHE A 81 8.63 -0.50 18.65
C PHE A 81 8.58 0.21 20.01
N THR A 82 7.72 -0.24 20.93
CA THR A 82 7.80 0.19 22.33
C THR A 82 8.85 -0.66 23.04
N LYS A 83 10.00 -0.06 23.38
CA LYS A 83 11.00 -0.70 24.25
C LYS A 83 10.42 -0.82 25.66
N LYS A 84 9.89 -1.98 26.02
CA LYS A 84 9.44 -2.28 27.39
C LYS A 84 10.69 -2.42 28.28
N ASN A 85 11.15 -1.32 28.88
CA ASN A 85 12.16 -1.36 29.93
C ASN A 85 11.54 -2.01 31.18
N SER A 86 11.72 -3.32 31.33
CA SER A 86 11.57 -4.00 32.61
C SER A 86 12.66 -3.53 33.56
N LYS A 87 12.42 -2.48 34.35
CA LYS A 87 13.17 -2.27 35.58
C LYS A 87 12.48 -3.05 36.69
N SER A 88 13.13 -4.13 37.12
CA SER A 88 12.85 -4.76 38.41
C SER A 88 12.98 -3.68 39.48
N LEU A 89 11.89 -3.39 40.21
CA LEU A 89 12.03 -2.67 41.47
C LEU A 89 12.74 -3.63 42.44
N THR A 90 13.83 -3.14 43.03
CA THR A 90 14.55 -3.78 44.13
C THR A 90 13.95 -3.28 45.43
#